data_AF-A0A023G4Z3-F1
#
_entry.id   AF-A0A023G4Z3-F1
#
_cell.length_a   1.000
_cell.length_b   1.000
_cell.length_c   1.000
_cell.angle_alpha   90.00
_cell.angle_beta   90.00
_cell.angle_gamma   90.00
#
_symmetry.space_group_name_H-M   'P 1'
#
loop_
_entity.id
_entity.type
_entity.pdbx_description
1 polymer ?
#
loop_
_entity_poly.entity_id
_entity_poly.type
_entity_poly.pdbx_seq_one_letter_code
_entity_poly.pdbx_strand_id
1 'polypeptide(L)'
;MLMWFCFWGLISVSSQKEFVERGPAVYPQVYEDREDQSQKLLVIHDDYSLQLRKASVLADRVLLRNLRDEGITDRYVAGAHLERYLHEDVSKRASLLLKPQAEGHYHIVGLINATHRIDPVPLTERFTSGKAAHRISKIIVNEGIDGVAEDEDIIDEEVTERILFPGSQLPGNFTLELFFVSDYNHTKYFKQEENNHIEYIIVFTHAISLHLQRL
;
A
#
# COMPACT_ATOMS: atom_id res chain seq x y z
N MET A 1 14.43 14.07 63.47
CA MET A 1 14.93 14.51 62.15
C MET A 1 14.83 13.33 61.20
N LEU A 2 13.66 13.10 60.60
CA LEU A 2 13.45 12.02 59.62
C LEU A 2 13.83 12.56 58.24
N MET A 3 14.84 11.95 57.64
CA MET A 3 15.41 12.32 56.34
C MET A 3 14.69 11.52 55.25
N TRP A 4 13.85 12.21 54.47
CA TRP A 4 13.07 11.63 53.38
C TRP A 4 13.96 11.60 52.13
N PHE A 5 14.41 10.42 51.70
CA PHE A 5 15.08 10.25 50.41
C PHE A 5 14.03 10.10 49.32
N CYS A 6 13.80 11.16 48.54
CA CYS A 6 13.07 11.07 47.28
C CYS A 6 13.97 10.41 46.22
N PHE A 7 13.75 9.12 45.95
CA PHE A 7 14.36 8.42 44.83
C PHE A 7 13.65 8.87 43.54
N TRP A 8 14.30 9.75 42.78
CA TRP A 8 13.80 10.18 41.48
C TRP A 8 14.23 9.16 40.42
N GLY A 9 13.38 8.17 40.16
CA GLY A 9 13.56 7.23 39.07
C GLY A 9 13.28 7.92 37.74
N LEU A 10 14.34 8.30 37.02
CA LEU A 10 14.29 8.61 35.59
C LEU A 10 13.99 7.32 34.84
N ILE A 11 12.71 7.03 34.60
CA ILE A 11 12.30 6.07 33.58
C ILE A 11 12.61 6.72 32.24
N SER A 12 13.82 6.48 31.74
CA SER A 12 14.14 6.74 30.34
C SER A 12 13.36 5.72 29.52
N VAL A 13 12.19 6.13 29.03
CA VAL A 13 11.51 5.44 27.94
C VAL A 13 12.42 5.59 26.72
N SER A 14 13.32 4.63 26.55
CA SER A 14 14.09 4.50 25.32
C SER A 14 13.10 4.16 24.22
N SER A 15 12.78 5.14 23.39
CA SER A 15 12.10 4.92 22.10
C SER A 15 13.00 3.97 21.30
N GLN A 16 12.69 2.67 21.37
CA GLN A 16 13.25 1.70 20.45
C GLN A 16 12.74 2.09 19.07
N LYS A 17 13.57 2.81 18.30
CA LYS A 17 13.44 2.78 16.85
C LYS A 17 13.63 1.33 16.44
N GLU A 18 12.53 0.67 16.11
CA GLU A 18 12.59 -0.63 15.44
C GLU A 18 13.57 -0.49 14.28
N PHE A 19 14.64 -1.28 14.37
CA PHE A 19 15.61 -1.41 13.31
C PHE A 19 14.90 -2.17 12.19
N VAL A 20 14.22 -1.43 11.30
CA VAL A 20 13.81 -1.99 10.02
C VAL A 20 15.10 -2.43 9.35
N GLU A 21 15.30 -3.74 9.19
CA GLU A 21 16.43 -4.28 8.43
C GLU A 21 16.38 -3.65 7.03
N ARG A 22 17.24 -2.65 6.81
CA ARG A 22 17.34 -1.97 5.52
C ARG A 22 18.17 -2.87 4.61
N GLY A 23 17.50 -3.66 3.79
CA GLY A 23 18.16 -4.44 2.73
C GLY A 23 19.04 -3.57 1.84
N PRO A 24 20.02 -4.16 1.12
CA PRO A 24 20.92 -3.41 0.24
C PRO A 24 20.15 -2.61 -0.82
N ALA A 25 20.74 -1.52 -1.29
CA ALA A 25 20.17 -0.76 -2.39
C ALA A 25 20.21 -1.58 -3.69
N VAL A 26 19.13 -1.57 -4.44
CA VAL A 26 18.99 -2.21 -5.75
C VAL A 26 18.72 -1.15 -6.83
N TYR A 27 18.97 -1.50 -8.09
CA TYR A 27 18.82 -0.59 -9.23
C TYR A 27 17.95 -1.24 -10.30
N PRO A 28 16.62 -1.22 -10.11
CA PRO A 28 15.72 -1.92 -11.00
C PRO A 28 15.76 -1.34 -12.43
N GLN A 29 15.59 -2.20 -13.41
CA GLN A 29 15.51 -1.84 -14.82
C GLN A 29 14.16 -2.27 -15.38
N VAL A 30 13.47 -1.35 -16.03
CA VAL A 30 12.20 -1.61 -16.70
C VAL A 30 12.47 -1.70 -18.20
N TYR A 31 12.09 -2.83 -18.78
CA TYR A 31 12.09 -3.06 -20.21
C TYR A 31 10.65 -3.08 -20.69
N GLU A 32 10.35 -2.33 -21.74
CA GLU A 32 9.03 -2.29 -22.35
C GLU A 32 9.01 -3.19 -23.57
N ASP A 33 7.89 -3.89 -23.77
CA ASP A 33 7.67 -4.60 -25.02
C ASP A 33 7.55 -3.60 -26.18
N ARG A 34 8.07 -3.98 -27.36
CA ARG A 34 8.11 -3.11 -28.54
C ARG A 34 6.76 -3.00 -29.24
N GLU A 35 5.91 -4.00 -29.07
CA GLU A 35 4.60 -4.12 -29.71
C GLU A 35 3.48 -3.80 -28.71
N ASP A 36 3.62 -4.23 -27.45
CA ASP A 36 2.64 -4.01 -26.39
C ASP A 36 3.19 -3.22 -25.19
N GLN A 37 3.05 -1.90 -25.22
CA GLN A 37 3.49 -1.02 -24.12
C GLN A 37 2.81 -1.31 -22.77
N SER A 38 1.74 -2.13 -22.73
CA SER A 38 1.09 -2.56 -21.50
C SER A 38 1.85 -3.67 -20.77
N GLN A 39 2.75 -4.37 -21.47
CA GLN A 39 3.65 -5.38 -20.92
C GLN A 39 5.02 -4.78 -20.60
N LYS A 40 5.56 -5.12 -19.43
CA LYS A 40 6.90 -4.68 -18.99
C LYS A 40 7.62 -5.82 -18.30
N LEU A 41 8.93 -5.90 -18.49
CA LEU A 41 9.82 -6.75 -17.69
C LEU A 41 10.55 -5.86 -16.70
N LEU A 42 10.31 -6.07 -15.40
CA LEU A 42 11.04 -5.40 -14.33
C LEU A 42 12.13 -6.32 -13.81
N VAL A 43 13.40 -5.99 -14.05
CA VAL A 43 14.56 -6.71 -13.51
C VAL A 43 15.05 -5.98 -12.27
N ILE A 44 14.98 -6.62 -11.09
CA ILE A 44 15.37 -5.97 -9.82
C ILE A 44 16.84 -6.30 -9.48
N HIS A 45 17.22 -7.57 -9.65
CA HIS A 45 18.61 -8.06 -9.68
C HIS A 45 18.65 -9.35 -10.53
N ASP A 46 19.84 -9.91 -10.75
CA ASP A 46 20.05 -10.99 -11.74
C ASP A 46 19.13 -12.20 -11.56
N ASP A 47 18.83 -12.58 -10.31
CA ASP A 47 17.96 -13.73 -9.98
C ASP A 47 16.48 -13.38 -9.74
N TYR A 48 16.08 -12.11 -9.86
CA TYR A 48 14.70 -11.70 -9.58
C TYR A 48 14.16 -10.64 -10.54
N SER A 49 13.21 -11.07 -11.37
CA SER A 49 12.48 -10.24 -12.33
C SER A 49 10.97 -10.44 -12.21
N LEU A 50 10.16 -9.49 -12.68
CA LEU A 50 8.69 -9.58 -12.70
C LEU A 50 8.20 -9.37 -14.14
N GLN A 51 7.25 -10.21 -14.56
CA GLN A 51 6.54 -10.04 -15.83
C GLN A 51 5.27 -9.26 -15.54
N LEU A 52 5.30 -7.98 -15.88
CA LEU A 52 4.29 -7.02 -15.51
C LEU A 52 3.32 -6.77 -16.65
N ARG A 53 2.03 -6.74 -16.33
CA ARG A 53 0.96 -6.26 -17.21
C ARG A 53 0.14 -5.19 -16.51
N LYS A 54 -0.54 -4.33 -17.26
CA LYS A 54 -1.47 -3.37 -16.65
C LYS A 54 -2.53 -4.07 -15.82
N ALA A 55 -2.82 -3.49 -14.65
CA ALA A 55 -3.88 -3.96 -13.77
C ALA A 55 -4.92 -2.86 -13.52
N SER A 56 -6.06 -3.29 -13.00
CA SER A 56 -7.19 -2.43 -12.66
C SER A 56 -7.86 -2.94 -11.40
N VAL A 57 -8.25 -2.03 -10.51
CA VAL A 57 -8.92 -2.34 -9.25
C VAL A 57 -10.01 -1.32 -8.91
N LEU A 58 -9.98 -0.14 -9.51
CA LEU A 58 -10.94 0.92 -9.26
C LEU A 58 -12.16 0.82 -10.17
N ALA A 59 -13.30 1.29 -9.67
CA ALA A 59 -14.47 1.53 -10.50
C ALA A 59 -14.19 2.63 -11.55
N ASP A 60 -14.96 2.63 -12.64
CA ASP A 60 -14.81 3.61 -13.74
C ASP A 60 -14.81 5.07 -13.25
N ARG A 61 -15.63 5.38 -12.25
CA ARG A 61 -15.72 6.69 -11.61
C ARG A 61 -15.59 6.54 -10.10
N VAL A 62 -14.56 7.17 -9.54
CA VAL A 62 -14.27 7.18 -8.11
C VAL A 62 -14.62 8.55 -7.53
N LEU A 63 -15.34 8.56 -6.40
CA LEU A 63 -15.57 9.76 -5.60
C LEU A 63 -14.44 9.92 -4.59
N LEU A 64 -13.71 11.03 -4.68
CA LEU A 64 -12.75 11.45 -3.68
C LEU A 64 -13.40 12.53 -2.82
N ARG A 65 -13.55 12.27 -1.52
CA ARG A 65 -14.12 13.18 -0.53
C ARG A 65 -13.05 13.56 0.48
N ASN A 66 -12.80 14.85 0.63
CA ASN A 66 -11.93 15.41 1.64
C ASN A 66 -12.74 16.22 2.65
N LEU A 67 -12.60 15.89 3.93
CA LEU A 67 -13.14 16.68 5.03
C LEU A 67 -12.02 17.52 5.64
N ARG A 68 -12.19 18.84 5.64
CA ARG A 68 -11.27 19.81 6.24
C ARG A 68 -12.06 20.77 7.12
N ASP A 69 -11.38 21.60 7.91
CA ASP A 69 -12.02 22.58 8.80
C ASP A 69 -12.92 23.55 8.02
N GLU A 70 -12.56 23.88 6.78
CA GLU A 70 -13.33 24.72 5.86
C GLU A 70 -14.56 24.03 5.22
N GLY A 71 -14.74 22.72 5.44
CA GLY A 71 -15.88 21.94 4.95
C GLY A 71 -15.51 20.69 4.13
N ILE A 72 -16.49 20.18 3.39
CA ILE A 72 -16.36 18.97 2.56
C ILE A 72 -16.08 19.35 1.11
N THR A 73 -15.06 18.75 0.52
CA THR A 73 -14.76 18.85 -0.92
C THR A 73 -14.93 17.49 -1.59
N ASP A 74 -15.83 17.42 -2.57
CA ASP A 74 -16.10 16.22 -3.37
C ASP A 74 -15.55 16.39 -4.79
N ARG A 75 -14.86 15.36 -5.28
CA ARG A 75 -14.34 15.31 -6.65
C ARG A 75 -14.52 13.93 -7.25
N TYR A 76 -15.19 13.86 -8.40
CA TYR A 76 -15.22 12.64 -9.21
C TYR A 76 -14.00 12.58 -10.12
N VAL A 77 -13.32 11.44 -10.14
CA VAL A 77 -12.16 11.16 -10.98
C VAL A 77 -12.36 9.84 -11.70
N ALA A 78 -11.87 9.73 -12.94
CA ALA A 78 -11.87 8.46 -13.66
C ALA A 78 -10.93 7.46 -12.96
N GLY A 79 -11.40 6.26 -12.65
CA GLY A 79 -10.58 5.21 -12.02
C GLY A 79 -9.34 4.90 -12.85
N ALA A 80 -9.52 4.75 -14.17
CA ALA A 80 -8.45 4.57 -15.14
C ALA A 80 -7.35 5.66 -15.09
N HIS A 81 -7.68 6.90 -14.67
CA HIS A 81 -6.68 7.93 -14.49
C HIS A 81 -5.84 7.70 -13.23
N LEU A 82 -6.48 7.30 -12.13
CA LEU A 82 -5.80 7.07 -10.84
C LEU A 82 -4.87 5.85 -10.90
N GLU A 83 -5.31 4.77 -11.55
CA GLU A 83 -4.56 3.50 -11.63
C GLU A 83 -3.70 3.37 -12.90
N ARG A 84 -3.54 4.43 -13.70
CA ARG A 84 -2.86 4.37 -15.02
C ARG A 84 -1.45 3.77 -15.02
N TYR A 85 -0.79 3.77 -13.85
CA TYR A 85 0.55 3.23 -13.64
C TYR A 85 0.57 1.91 -12.85
N LEU A 86 -0.58 1.36 -12.49
CA LEU A 86 -0.71 0.11 -11.77
C LEU A 86 -0.43 -1.06 -12.71
N HIS A 87 0.48 -1.93 -12.28
CA HIS A 87 0.82 -3.17 -12.97
C HIS A 87 0.89 -4.34 -11.98
N GLU A 88 0.67 -5.53 -12.50
CA GLU A 88 0.68 -6.78 -11.75
C GLU A 88 1.60 -7.83 -12.36
N ASP A 89 2.13 -8.70 -11.50
CA ASP A 89 2.58 -10.04 -11.87
C ASP A 89 1.76 -11.04 -11.05
N VAL A 90 0.76 -11.65 -11.66
CA VAL A 90 -0.16 -12.58 -10.98
C VAL A 90 0.59 -13.79 -10.42
N SER A 91 1.59 -14.29 -11.14
CA SER A 91 2.35 -15.48 -10.72
C SER A 91 3.13 -15.24 -9.44
N LYS A 92 3.68 -14.03 -9.29
CA LYS A 92 4.48 -13.61 -8.13
C LYS A 92 3.69 -12.82 -7.09
N ARG A 93 2.41 -12.53 -7.38
CA ARG A 93 1.52 -11.69 -6.56
C ARG A 93 2.15 -10.32 -6.30
N ALA A 94 2.67 -9.72 -7.36
CA ALA A 94 3.22 -8.38 -7.34
C ALA A 94 2.16 -7.36 -7.73
N SER A 95 2.12 -6.23 -7.02
CA SER A 95 1.24 -5.08 -7.27
C SER A 95 2.10 -3.83 -7.16
N LEU A 96 2.33 -3.15 -8.29
CA LEU A 96 3.33 -2.09 -8.40
C LEU A 96 2.81 -0.88 -9.16
N LEU A 97 3.18 0.31 -8.71
CA LEU A 97 3.08 1.54 -9.49
C LEU A 97 4.40 1.80 -10.21
N LEU A 98 4.35 1.83 -11.54
CA LEU A 98 5.48 2.14 -12.41
C LEU A 98 5.25 3.50 -13.06
N LYS A 99 5.70 4.56 -12.38
CA LYS A 99 5.58 5.93 -12.91
C LYS A 99 6.82 6.28 -13.74
N PRO A 100 6.68 6.57 -15.04
CA PRO A 100 7.82 6.99 -15.85
C PRO A 100 8.39 8.32 -15.34
N GLN A 101 9.71 8.43 -15.41
CA GLN A 101 10.50 9.61 -15.08
C GLN A 101 11.30 10.06 -16.32
N ALA A 102 12.05 11.15 -16.19
CA ALA A 102 12.98 11.57 -17.23
C ALA A 102 14.01 10.47 -17.56
N GLU A 103 14.56 10.51 -18.77
CA GLU A 103 15.67 9.64 -19.22
C GLU A 103 15.33 8.13 -19.20
N GLY A 104 14.04 7.77 -19.29
CA GLY A 104 13.58 6.38 -19.29
C GLY A 104 13.66 5.69 -17.93
N HIS A 105 13.88 6.44 -16.86
CA HIS A 105 13.81 5.93 -15.50
C HIS A 105 12.38 5.73 -15.04
N TYR A 106 12.22 4.95 -13.99
CA TYR A 106 10.94 4.69 -13.36
C TYR A 106 11.01 4.96 -11.86
N HIS A 107 9.98 5.61 -11.35
CA HIS A 107 9.68 5.64 -9.93
C HIS A 107 8.78 4.45 -9.63
N ILE A 108 9.30 3.50 -8.85
CA ILE A 108 8.66 2.20 -8.60
C ILE A 108 8.34 2.09 -7.12
N VAL A 109 7.05 1.88 -6.82
CA VAL A 109 6.55 1.67 -5.45
C VAL A 109 5.59 0.50 -5.46
N GLY A 110 5.66 -0.34 -4.43
CA GLY A 110 4.60 -1.32 -4.15
C GLY A 110 5.14 -2.67 -3.68
N LEU A 111 4.37 -3.72 -3.91
CA LEU A 111 4.68 -5.08 -3.48
C LEU A 111 5.27 -5.88 -4.64
N ILE A 112 6.46 -6.43 -4.44
CA ILE A 112 7.09 -7.32 -5.43
C ILE A 112 6.64 -8.76 -5.25
N ASN A 113 6.14 -9.10 -4.07
CA ASN A 113 5.50 -10.36 -3.72
C ASN A 113 4.71 -10.19 -2.41
N ALA A 114 4.17 -11.29 -1.88
CA ALA A 114 3.35 -11.28 -0.66
C ALA A 114 4.09 -10.86 0.63
N THR A 115 5.43 -10.82 0.64
CA THR A 115 6.22 -10.58 1.85
C THR A 115 7.20 -9.42 1.74
N HIS A 116 7.40 -8.86 0.55
CA HIS A 116 8.39 -7.81 0.30
C HIS A 116 7.79 -6.66 -0.51
N ARG A 117 8.20 -5.45 -0.12
CA ARG A 117 7.92 -4.22 -0.85
C ARG A 117 9.17 -3.60 -1.43
N ILE A 118 9.01 -2.80 -2.47
CA ILE A 118 10.05 -1.98 -3.07
C ILE A 118 9.67 -0.50 -2.95
N ASP A 119 10.64 0.31 -2.50
CA ASP A 119 10.48 1.76 -2.34
C ASP A 119 11.69 2.49 -2.93
N PRO A 120 11.53 3.70 -3.49
CA PRO A 120 12.65 4.54 -3.93
C PRO A 120 13.48 5.01 -2.73
N VAL A 121 14.80 5.06 -2.90
CA VAL A 121 15.69 5.66 -1.91
C VAL A 121 15.76 7.18 -2.16
N PRO A 122 15.54 8.04 -1.13
CA PRO A 122 15.63 9.48 -1.29
C PRO A 122 17.00 9.94 -1.82
N LEU A 123 16.99 10.95 -2.70
CA LEU A 123 18.12 11.50 -3.46
C LEU A 123 19.34 11.93 -2.61
N THR A 124 19.17 12.11 -1.30
CA THR A 124 20.23 12.49 -0.35
C THR A 124 21.27 11.40 -0.15
N GLU A 125 20.95 10.14 -0.51
CA GLU A 125 21.89 9.01 -0.54
C GLU A 125 22.41 8.85 -1.98
N ARG A 126 23.49 9.58 -2.30
CA ARG A 126 24.24 9.65 -3.58
C ARG A 126 23.82 8.65 -4.68
N PHE A 127 23.31 9.19 -5.78
CA PHE A 127 23.32 8.55 -7.10
C PHE A 127 24.75 8.19 -7.50
N THR A 128 25.15 6.93 -7.35
CA THR A 128 26.47 6.46 -7.79
C THR A 128 26.53 6.16 -9.30
N SER A 129 25.41 6.16 -10.03
CA SER A 129 25.39 5.73 -11.44
C SER A 129 24.30 6.33 -12.34
N GLY A 130 23.56 7.35 -11.90
CA GLY A 130 22.41 7.89 -12.66
C GLY A 130 21.17 7.00 -12.66
N LYS A 131 21.23 5.77 -12.13
CA LYS A 131 20.06 4.91 -11.93
C LYS A 131 19.34 5.22 -10.62
N ALA A 132 18.00 5.29 -10.66
CA ALA A 132 17.16 5.46 -9.48
C ALA A 132 17.31 4.27 -8.51
N ALA A 133 17.94 4.51 -7.36
CA ALA A 133 18.13 3.50 -6.33
C ALA A 133 16.80 3.18 -5.64
N HIS A 134 16.57 1.90 -5.39
CA HIS A 134 15.41 1.40 -4.65
C HIS A 134 15.87 0.52 -3.50
N ARG A 135 14.98 0.29 -2.54
CA ARG A 135 15.21 -0.60 -1.41
C ARG A 135 14.11 -1.64 -1.34
N ILE A 136 14.51 -2.90 -1.23
CA ILE A 136 13.59 -3.98 -0.90
C ILE A 136 13.55 -4.11 0.62
N SER A 137 12.34 -4.11 1.18
CA SER A 137 12.12 -4.31 2.61
C SER A 137 11.07 -5.40 2.81
N LYS A 138 11.27 -6.22 3.83
CA LYS A 138 10.23 -7.16 4.27
C LYS A 138 9.04 -6.37 4.83
N ILE A 139 7.83 -6.79 4.50
CA ILE A 139 6.62 -6.27 5.12
C ILE A 139 6.62 -6.77 6.56
N ILE A 140 6.65 -5.83 7.50
CA ILE A 140 6.54 -6.16 8.93
C ILE A 140 5.07 -6.41 9.21
N VAL A 141 4.75 -7.68 9.47
CA VAL A 141 3.44 -8.06 10.00
C VAL A 141 3.53 -7.79 11.50
N ASN A 142 2.99 -6.66 11.92
CA ASN A 142 2.64 -6.49 13.32
C ASN A 142 1.26 -7.16 13.46
N GLU A 143 1.07 -8.02 14.46
CA GLU A 143 -0.24 -8.64 14.74
C GLU A 143 -1.30 -7.59 15.10
N GLY A 144 -0.88 -6.32 15.23
CA GLY A 144 -1.77 -5.19 15.40
C GLY A 144 -2.54 -5.28 16.71
N ILE A 145 -3.47 -4.36 16.87
CA ILE A 145 -4.62 -4.57 17.72
C ILE A 145 -5.73 -4.78 16.70
N ASP A 146 -6.21 -6.02 16.52
CA ASP A 146 -7.48 -6.28 15.83
C ASP A 146 -8.60 -5.71 16.70
N GLY A 147 -8.72 -4.39 16.70
CA GLY A 147 -9.80 -3.69 17.36
C GLY A 147 -11.03 -3.84 16.49
N VAL A 148 -11.82 -4.87 16.75
CA VAL A 148 -13.26 -4.81 16.44
C VAL A 148 -13.78 -3.63 17.25
N ALA A 149 -14.39 -2.64 16.59
CA ALA A 149 -15.06 -1.57 17.32
C ALA A 149 -16.05 -2.23 18.29
N GLU A 150 -15.92 -1.96 19.58
CA GLU A 150 -16.92 -2.42 20.53
C GLU A 150 -18.23 -1.69 20.18
N ASP A 151 -19.26 -2.48 19.89
CA ASP A 151 -20.61 -2.09 19.45
C ASP A 151 -21.37 -1.30 20.54
N GLU A 152 -20.86 -0.18 21.03
CA GLU A 152 -21.57 0.58 22.07
C GLU A 152 -22.68 1.49 21.49
N ASP A 153 -22.69 1.77 20.18
CA ASP A 153 -23.63 2.74 19.56
C ASP A 153 -24.37 2.23 18.30
N ILE A 154 -24.28 0.94 17.96
CA ILE A 154 -25.22 0.35 16.99
C ILE A 154 -26.52 0.12 17.73
N ILE A 155 -27.53 0.94 17.44
CA ILE A 155 -28.93 0.63 17.75
C ILE A 155 -29.15 -0.81 17.31
N ASP A 156 -29.56 -1.70 18.22
CA ASP A 156 -29.99 -3.09 17.98
C ASP A 156 -31.13 -3.14 16.93
N GLU A 157 -30.86 -2.72 15.69
CA GLU A 157 -31.47 -3.35 14.54
C GLU A 157 -30.70 -4.63 14.42
N GLU A 158 -31.26 -5.68 15.05
CA GLU A 158 -30.82 -7.06 14.98
C GLU A 158 -30.36 -7.34 13.55
N VAL A 159 -29.06 -7.14 13.29
CA VAL A 159 -28.41 -7.60 12.07
C VAL A 159 -28.40 -9.08 12.28
N THR A 160 -29.54 -9.69 11.98
CA THR A 160 -29.61 -11.09 11.64
C THR A 160 -28.54 -11.18 10.57
N GLU A 161 -27.38 -11.75 10.95
CA GLU A 161 -26.49 -12.39 10.00
C GLU A 161 -27.46 -13.02 9.02
N ARG A 162 -27.48 -12.54 7.77
CA ARG A 162 -28.36 -13.15 6.78
C ARG A 162 -27.95 -14.59 6.83
N ILE A 163 -28.77 -15.41 7.50
CA ILE A 163 -28.47 -16.79 7.78
C ILE A 163 -28.23 -17.32 6.39
N LEU A 164 -26.97 -17.59 6.07
CA LEU A 164 -26.61 -18.34 4.89
C LEU A 164 -27.42 -19.61 5.10
N PHE A 165 -28.52 -19.75 4.37
CA PHE A 165 -29.40 -20.91 4.50
C PHE A 165 -28.48 -22.12 4.53
N PRO A 166 -28.61 -23.05 5.50
CA PRO A 166 -27.70 -24.17 5.60
C PRO A 166 -27.61 -24.87 4.24
N GLY A 167 -26.46 -24.75 3.57
CA GLY A 167 -26.25 -25.15 2.17
C GLY A 167 -25.91 -24.03 1.17
N SER A 168 -25.88 -22.76 1.59
CA SER A 168 -25.48 -21.63 0.75
C SER A 168 -23.95 -21.61 0.61
N GLN A 169 -23.42 -22.12 -0.50
CA GLN A 169 -22.03 -21.90 -0.86
C GLN A 169 -21.88 -20.49 -1.43
N LEU A 170 -20.82 -19.77 -1.01
CA LEU A 170 -20.45 -18.53 -1.66
C LEU A 170 -20.21 -18.81 -3.16
N PRO A 171 -20.64 -17.93 -4.06
CA PRO A 171 -20.33 -18.08 -5.47
C PRO A 171 -18.81 -18.09 -5.65
N GLY A 172 -18.31 -18.93 -6.57
CA GLY A 172 -16.86 -19.05 -6.80
C GLY A 172 -16.17 -17.75 -7.20
N ASN A 173 -16.93 -16.79 -7.77
CA ASN A 173 -16.48 -15.44 -8.06
C ASN A 173 -17.50 -14.44 -7.53
N PHE A 174 -17.03 -13.42 -6.82
CA PHE A 174 -17.83 -12.28 -6.37
C PHE A 174 -17.01 -11.00 -6.41
N THR A 175 -17.70 -9.87 -6.49
CA THR A 175 -17.08 -8.55 -6.44
C THR A 175 -17.32 -7.93 -5.08
N LEU A 176 -16.27 -7.41 -4.45
CA LEU A 176 -16.35 -6.62 -3.24
C LEU A 176 -16.28 -5.14 -3.58
N GLU A 177 -17.30 -4.38 -3.17
CA GLU A 177 -17.26 -2.92 -3.19
C GLU A 177 -16.66 -2.43 -1.89
N LEU A 178 -15.56 -1.68 -1.97
CA LEU A 178 -14.82 -1.19 -0.82
C LEU A 178 -14.84 0.33 -0.78
N PHE A 179 -15.08 0.89 0.41
CA PHE A 179 -14.96 2.32 0.69
C PHE A 179 -13.82 2.51 1.68
N PHE A 180 -12.87 3.38 1.35
CA PHE A 180 -11.73 3.69 2.20
C PHE A 180 -11.94 5.01 2.90
N VAL A 181 -11.89 4.98 4.23
CA VAL A 181 -11.94 6.17 5.09
C VAL A 181 -10.63 6.23 5.87
N SER A 182 -9.99 7.39 5.87
CA SER A 182 -8.70 7.62 6.50
C SER A 182 -8.76 8.89 7.32
N ASP A 183 -8.35 8.82 8.58
CA ASP A 183 -8.30 9.97 9.47
C ASP A 183 -7.01 10.79 9.28
N TYR A 184 -6.87 11.86 10.05
CA TYR A 184 -5.65 12.67 10.07
C TYR A 184 -4.43 11.87 10.52
N ASN A 185 -4.56 10.98 11.52
CA ASN A 185 -3.42 10.24 12.04
C ASN A 185 -2.84 9.25 11.05
N HIS A 186 -3.67 8.62 10.22
CA HIS A 186 -3.22 7.80 9.12
C HIS A 186 -2.64 8.67 8.00
N THR A 187 -3.34 9.74 7.61
CA THR A 187 -2.98 10.54 6.43
C THR A 187 -1.70 11.36 6.62
N LYS A 188 -1.35 11.77 7.86
CA LYS A 188 -0.18 12.63 8.15
C LYS A 188 1.17 12.04 7.68
N TYR A 189 1.26 10.73 7.51
CA TYR A 189 2.49 10.05 7.07
C TYR A 189 2.73 10.12 5.55
N PHE A 190 1.71 10.46 4.75
CA PHE A 190 1.82 10.49 3.28
C PHE A 190 2.50 11.75 2.72
N LYS A 191 2.90 12.68 3.59
CA LYS A 191 3.38 14.04 3.23
C LYS A 191 2.33 14.78 2.37
N GLN A 192 2.52 16.06 2.09
CA GLN A 192 1.54 16.88 1.35
C GLN A 192 1.48 16.57 -0.17
N GLU A 193 1.95 15.40 -0.60
CA GLU A 193 1.78 14.97 -1.98
C GLU A 193 0.38 14.36 -2.13
N GLU A 194 -0.52 15.12 -2.77
CA GLU A 194 -1.97 14.86 -2.81
C GLU A 194 -2.36 13.44 -3.24
N ASN A 195 -1.51 12.71 -3.97
CA ASN A 195 -1.86 11.40 -4.53
C ASN A 195 -1.25 10.20 -3.78
N ASN A 196 -0.30 10.39 -2.87
CA ASN A 196 0.44 9.26 -2.28
C ASN A 196 -0.46 8.32 -1.45
N HIS A 197 -1.45 8.87 -0.76
CA HIS A 197 -2.41 8.06 0.02
C HIS A 197 -3.35 7.26 -0.89
N ILE A 198 -3.80 7.85 -2.00
CA ILE A 198 -4.64 7.18 -3.00
C ILE A 198 -3.87 6.03 -3.64
N GLU A 199 -2.63 6.29 -4.03
CA GLU A 199 -1.72 5.30 -4.63
C GLU A 199 -1.43 4.13 -3.70
N TYR A 200 -1.22 4.40 -2.42
CA TYR A 200 -1.09 3.37 -1.39
C TYR A 200 -2.33 2.48 -1.34
N ILE A 201 -3.53 3.07 -1.29
CA ILE A 201 -4.79 2.33 -1.28
C ILE A 201 -4.90 1.47 -2.54
N ILE A 202 -4.64 2.02 -3.72
CA ILE A 202 -4.72 1.29 -5.00
C ILE A 202 -3.81 0.05 -4.98
N VAL A 203 -2.53 0.22 -4.62
CA VAL A 203 -1.56 -0.89 -4.57
C VAL A 203 -2.00 -1.94 -3.57
N PHE A 204 -2.45 -1.50 -2.39
CA PHE A 204 -2.86 -2.36 -1.29
C PHE A 204 -4.13 -3.17 -1.63
N THR A 205 -5.19 -2.51 -2.10
CA THR A 205 -6.43 -3.16 -2.50
C THR A 205 -6.19 -4.15 -3.64
N HIS A 206 -5.36 -3.76 -4.61
CA HIS A 206 -5.02 -4.65 -5.70
C HIS A 206 -4.23 -5.88 -5.21
N ALA A 207 -3.29 -5.70 -4.29
CA ALA A 207 -2.57 -6.81 -3.67
C ALA A 207 -3.48 -7.77 -2.89
N ILE A 208 -4.50 -7.25 -2.19
CA ILE A 208 -5.54 -8.06 -1.55
C ILE A 208 -6.28 -8.88 -2.61
N SER A 209 -6.69 -8.27 -3.73
CA SER A 209 -7.36 -8.97 -4.82
C SER A 209 -6.51 -10.14 -5.35
N LEU A 210 -5.22 -9.90 -5.61
CA LEU A 210 -4.27 -10.95 -6.04
C LEU A 210 -4.10 -12.08 -5.01
N HIS A 211 -4.28 -11.79 -3.73
CA HIS A 211 -4.20 -12.80 -2.67
C HIS A 211 -5.49 -13.63 -2.60
N LEU A 212 -6.64 -12.97 -2.67
CA LEU A 212 -7.96 -13.60 -2.59
C LEU A 212 -8.29 -14.46 -3.81
N GLN A 213 -7.82 -14.10 -5.00
CA GLN A 213 -8.00 -14.90 -6.23
C GLN A 213 -7.41 -16.32 -6.16
N ARG A 214 -6.62 -16.64 -5.13
CA ARG A 214 -6.02 -17.96 -4.91
C ARG A 214 -6.74 -18.80 -3.83
N LEU A 215 -7.64 -18.20 -3.06
CA LEU A 215 -8.48 -18.89 -2.07
C LEU A 215 -9.74 -19.45 -2.74
#